data_AF-A0A8S3RR95-F1
#
_entry.id   AF-A0A8S3RR95-F1
#
_cell.length_a   1.000
_cell.length_b   1.000
_cell.length_c   1.000
_cell.angle_alpha   90.00
_cell.angle_beta   90.00
_cell.angle_gamma   90.00
#
_symmetry.space_group_name_H-M   'P 1'
#
loop_
_entity.id
_entity.type
_entity.pdbx_description
1 polymer ?
#
loop_
_entity_poly.entity_id
_entity_poly.type
_entity_poly.pdbx_seq_one_letter_code
_entity_poly.pdbx_strand_id
1 'polypeptide(L)'
;MWMFFSSYELKLTMKGLDRKLKHLPKQAFPITLEILGKIREHLNLNTPLDATYWCLFLFALLLLSRKSNLVPVSTKKFDKNKQLCRGDVTVFPSLIIVAFKWTKTIQLGNRILRIPLLAYPLSKFCPVNAYKRMCSLNPCTSDDAAFSYKKKGKCIPITYNQFQNKLRELLCKIGLNPNLFSSHSFRRGGATLASKAGVSPSSIQLMGDWKSNCYTKYIVSSLSDKINVAEQN
;
A
#
# COMPACT_ATOMS: atom_id res chain seq x y z
N MET A 1 27.84 18.57 -14.68
CA MET A 1 27.91 19.87 -13.97
C MET A 1 26.60 20.12 -13.24
N TRP A 2 26.52 19.73 -11.97
CA TRP A 2 25.45 20.11 -11.02
C TRP A 2 26.13 20.32 -9.65
N MET A 3 26.78 21.47 -9.45
CA MET A 3 27.20 21.95 -8.13
C MET A 3 26.06 22.78 -7.57
N PHE A 4 25.16 22.18 -6.79
CA PHE A 4 24.16 22.93 -6.05
C PHE A 4 24.57 22.99 -4.57
N PHE A 5 25.00 24.18 -4.17
CA PHE A 5 25.06 24.74 -2.81
C PHE A 5 25.22 23.73 -1.66
N SER A 6 26.45 23.40 -1.32
CA SER A 6 26.79 22.71 -0.07
C SER A 6 27.69 23.55 0.83
N SER A 7 27.46 24.87 0.91
CA SER A 7 28.21 25.70 1.85
C SER A 7 27.90 25.27 3.29
N TYR A 8 28.92 25.34 4.14
CA TYR A 8 28.83 24.91 5.54
C TYR A 8 27.82 25.77 6.31
N GLU A 9 27.77 27.04 5.97
CA GLU A 9 26.87 28.08 6.48
C GLU A 9 25.41 27.73 6.17
N LEU A 10 25.10 27.25 4.96
CA LEU A 10 23.76 26.82 4.60
C LEU A 10 23.33 25.61 5.42
N LYS A 11 24.22 24.62 5.63
CA LYS A 11 23.93 23.45 6.48
C LYS A 11 23.67 23.86 7.93
N LEU A 12 24.46 24.78 8.49
CA LEU A 12 24.25 25.29 9.84
C LEU A 12 22.95 26.09 9.96
N THR A 13 22.63 26.90 8.95
CA THR A 13 21.39 27.69 8.89
C THR A 13 20.16 26.78 8.85
N MET A 14 20.17 25.75 7.98
CA MET A 14 19.10 24.74 7.93
C MET A 14 18.96 23.97 9.25
N LYS A 15 20.07 23.61 9.91
CA LYS A 15 20.03 23.01 11.26
C LYS A 15 19.46 23.97 12.32
N GLY A 16 19.76 25.26 12.23
CA GLY A 16 19.21 26.29 13.10
C GLY A 16 17.70 26.46 12.89
N LEU A 17 17.26 26.47 11.63
CA LEU A 17 15.86 26.50 11.24
C LEU A 17 15.11 25.26 11.74
N ASP A 18 15.65 24.05 11.56
CA ASP A 18 15.00 22.82 12.06
C ASP A 18 14.80 22.82 13.60
N ARG A 19 15.73 23.45 14.34
CA ARG A 19 15.62 23.58 15.81
C ARG A 19 14.58 24.62 16.23
N LYS A 20 14.48 25.74 15.50
CA LYS A 20 13.56 26.86 15.79
C LYS A 20 12.15 26.57 15.26
N LEU A 21 12.06 26.11 14.03
CA LEU A 21 10.85 25.67 13.35
C LEU A 21 10.78 24.16 13.45
N LYS A 22 10.35 23.64 14.60
CA LYS A 22 10.14 22.19 14.83
C LYS A 22 9.01 21.67 13.93
N HIS A 23 9.25 21.55 12.64
CA HIS A 23 8.34 20.94 11.70
C HIS A 23 8.49 19.42 11.82
N LEU A 24 7.71 18.83 12.72
CA LEU A 24 7.58 17.39 12.83
C LEU A 24 6.50 16.94 11.85
N PRO A 25 6.85 16.35 10.68
CA PRO A 25 5.84 15.86 9.76
C PRO A 25 5.02 14.79 10.46
N LYS A 26 3.69 15.02 10.57
CA LYS A 26 2.78 14.06 11.19
C LYS A 26 2.79 12.77 10.36
N GLN A 27 3.36 11.71 10.93
CA GLN A 27 3.46 10.43 10.23
C GLN A 27 2.21 9.59 10.52
N ALA A 28 1.52 9.14 9.46
CA ALA A 28 0.34 8.29 9.61
C ALA A 28 0.69 6.96 10.28
N PHE A 29 -0.11 6.46 11.21
CA PHE A 29 0.12 5.19 11.91
C PHE A 29 0.06 3.99 10.95
N PRO A 30 0.76 2.88 11.22
CA PRO A 30 0.72 1.69 10.37
C PRO A 30 -0.63 0.97 10.47
N ILE A 31 -1.15 0.44 9.34
CA ILE A 31 -2.22 -0.57 9.38
C ILE A 31 -1.57 -1.93 9.65
N THR A 32 -1.80 -2.49 10.82
CA THR A 32 -1.32 -3.86 11.16
C THR A 32 -2.30 -4.92 10.66
N LEU A 33 -1.87 -6.20 10.65
CA LEU A 33 -2.79 -7.31 10.34
C LEU A 33 -3.93 -7.42 11.36
N GLU A 34 -3.70 -7.03 12.62
CA GLU A 34 -4.75 -6.97 13.64
C GLU A 34 -5.82 -5.93 13.28
N ILE A 35 -5.40 -4.69 12.96
CA ILE A 35 -6.32 -3.63 12.53
C ILE A 35 -7.08 -4.08 11.27
N LEU A 36 -6.37 -4.67 10.31
CA LEU A 36 -6.98 -5.16 9.07
C LEU A 36 -7.97 -6.32 9.33
N GLY A 37 -7.69 -7.16 10.32
CA GLY A 37 -8.57 -8.22 10.81
C GLY A 37 -9.87 -7.68 11.39
N LYS A 38 -9.80 -6.62 12.21
CA LYS A 38 -11.00 -5.94 12.75
C LYS A 38 -11.79 -5.25 11.64
N ILE A 39 -11.11 -4.59 10.69
CA ILE A 39 -11.75 -3.98 9.51
C ILE A 39 -12.53 -5.03 8.70
N ARG A 40 -11.97 -6.24 8.55
CA ARG A 40 -12.59 -7.33 7.80
C ARG A 40 -13.96 -7.74 8.34
N GLU A 41 -14.16 -7.65 9.65
CA GLU A 41 -15.42 -8.03 10.31
C GLU A 41 -16.57 -7.08 9.94
N HIS A 42 -16.26 -5.87 9.49
CA HIS A 42 -17.25 -4.88 9.04
C HIS A 42 -17.48 -4.86 7.51
N LEU A 43 -16.92 -5.81 6.77
CA LEU A 43 -17.04 -5.92 5.31
C LEU A 43 -17.83 -7.18 4.92
N ASN A 44 -18.85 -7.01 4.08
CA ASN A 44 -19.60 -8.13 3.52
C ASN A 44 -19.01 -8.55 2.17
N LEU A 45 -18.16 -9.58 2.14
CA LEU A 45 -17.49 -10.07 0.93
C LEU A 45 -18.40 -10.78 -0.08
N ASN A 46 -19.71 -10.84 0.18
CA ASN A 46 -20.70 -11.22 -0.83
C ASN A 46 -21.17 -10.02 -1.64
N THR A 47 -20.92 -8.79 -1.17
CA THR A 47 -21.19 -7.59 -1.95
C THR A 47 -20.03 -7.28 -2.89
N PRO A 48 -20.30 -6.89 -4.15
CA PRO A 48 -19.23 -6.60 -5.10
C PRO A 48 -18.31 -5.46 -4.66
N LEU A 49 -18.85 -4.44 -3.97
CA LEU A 49 -18.08 -3.28 -3.54
C LEU A 49 -17.14 -3.58 -2.35
N ASP A 50 -17.63 -4.24 -1.30
CA ASP A 50 -16.79 -4.56 -0.14
C ASP A 50 -15.74 -5.62 -0.47
N ALA A 51 -16.05 -6.58 -1.36
CA ALA A 51 -15.05 -7.51 -1.87
C ALA A 51 -13.90 -6.79 -2.59
N THR A 52 -14.21 -5.75 -3.38
CA THR A 52 -13.20 -4.91 -4.04
C THR A 52 -12.37 -4.13 -3.03
N TYR A 53 -12.99 -3.52 -2.00
CA TYR A 53 -12.24 -2.82 -0.95
C TYR A 53 -11.34 -3.77 -0.15
N TRP A 54 -11.82 -4.96 0.20
CA TRP A 54 -11.01 -5.95 0.91
C TRP A 54 -9.78 -6.34 0.11
N CYS A 55 -9.96 -6.66 -1.17
CA CYS A 55 -8.84 -6.97 -2.06
C CYS A 55 -7.87 -5.78 -2.20
N LEU A 56 -8.40 -4.56 -2.33
CA LEU A 56 -7.61 -3.34 -2.43
C LEU A 56 -6.75 -3.12 -1.18
N PHE A 57 -7.29 -3.34 0.01
CA PHE A 57 -6.56 -3.16 1.27
C PHE A 57 -5.44 -4.19 1.43
N LEU A 58 -5.72 -5.46 1.09
CA LEU A 58 -4.70 -6.51 1.09
C LEU A 58 -3.57 -6.19 0.12
N PHE A 59 -3.89 -5.76 -1.10
CA PHE A 59 -2.87 -5.40 -2.09
C PHE A 59 -2.08 -4.15 -1.68
N ALA A 60 -2.75 -3.15 -1.08
CA ALA A 60 -2.08 -1.97 -0.55
C ALA A 60 -1.07 -2.33 0.56
N LEU A 61 -1.45 -3.25 1.46
CA LEU A 61 -0.58 -3.73 2.54
C LEU A 61 0.55 -4.60 2.00
N LEU A 62 0.22 -5.67 1.28
CA LEU A 62 1.17 -6.73 0.93
C LEU A 62 2.13 -6.31 -0.18
N LEU A 63 1.69 -5.51 -1.16
CA LEU A 63 2.58 -5.01 -2.22
C LEU A 63 3.39 -3.80 -1.78
N LEU A 64 3.21 -3.32 -0.55
CA LEU A 64 3.78 -2.05 -0.08
C LEU A 64 3.50 -0.91 -1.07
N SER A 65 2.36 -0.90 -1.74
CA SER A 65 2.13 -0.05 -2.92
C SER A 65 1.56 1.33 -2.56
N ARG A 66 1.81 2.35 -3.40
CA ARG A 66 1.17 3.66 -3.20
C ARG A 66 -0.25 3.59 -3.73
N LYS A 67 -1.19 4.32 -3.11
CA LYS A 67 -2.56 4.45 -3.66
C LYS A 67 -2.57 4.84 -5.13
N SER A 68 -1.61 5.65 -5.58
CA SER A 68 -1.49 6.11 -6.97
C SER A 68 -1.20 5.02 -7.99
N ASN A 69 -0.70 3.88 -7.54
CA ASN A 69 -0.49 2.71 -8.37
C ASN A 69 -1.75 1.84 -8.45
N LEU A 70 -2.61 1.88 -7.42
CA LEU A 70 -3.76 0.98 -7.30
C LEU A 70 -5.04 1.57 -7.86
N VAL A 71 -5.28 2.86 -7.59
CA VAL A 71 -6.54 3.53 -7.86
C VAL A 71 -6.29 4.88 -8.53
N PRO A 72 -7.19 5.40 -9.38
CA PRO A 72 -7.05 6.73 -9.95
C PRO A 72 -7.55 7.85 -9.02
N VAL A 73 -7.15 9.09 -9.32
CA VAL A 73 -7.64 10.29 -8.61
C VAL A 73 -9.16 10.44 -8.75
N SER A 74 -9.66 10.23 -9.96
CA SER A 74 -11.08 10.21 -10.31
C SER A 74 -11.30 9.21 -11.43
N THR A 75 -12.54 8.77 -11.64
CA THR A 75 -12.88 7.83 -12.73
C THR A 75 -12.45 8.35 -14.11
N LYS A 76 -12.59 9.65 -14.37
CA LYS A 76 -12.17 10.28 -15.63
C LYS A 76 -10.64 10.35 -15.81
N LYS A 77 -9.88 10.30 -14.71
CA LYS A 77 -8.41 10.36 -14.71
C LYS A 77 -7.78 8.97 -14.58
N PHE A 78 -8.54 7.91 -14.86
CA PHE A 78 -7.97 6.58 -14.98
C PHE A 78 -7.05 6.50 -16.20
N ASP A 79 -5.84 6.02 -15.99
CA ASP A 79 -4.82 5.82 -17.01
C ASP A 79 -4.29 4.39 -16.89
N LYS A 80 -4.62 3.55 -17.88
CA LYS A 80 -4.25 2.13 -17.90
C LYS A 80 -2.74 1.89 -17.93
N ASN A 81 -1.94 2.90 -18.30
CA ASN A 81 -0.49 2.81 -18.29
C ASN A 81 0.10 3.19 -16.93
N LYS A 82 -0.65 3.88 -16.06
CA LYS A 82 -0.19 4.32 -14.74
C LYS A 82 -0.77 3.53 -13.57
N GLN A 83 -2.07 3.23 -13.62
CA GLN A 83 -2.76 2.44 -12.60
C GLN A 83 -2.79 0.96 -12.98
N LEU A 84 -2.82 0.11 -11.96
CA LEU A 84 -2.93 -1.33 -12.11
C LEU A 84 -4.27 -1.71 -12.78
N CYS A 85 -4.19 -2.49 -13.85
CA CYS A 85 -5.33 -3.04 -14.58
C CYS A 85 -5.52 -4.52 -14.27
N ARG A 86 -6.64 -5.11 -14.70
CA ARG A 86 -6.89 -6.56 -14.55
C ARG A 86 -5.83 -7.40 -15.24
N GLY A 87 -5.42 -6.99 -16.45
CA GLY A 87 -4.39 -7.66 -17.24
C GLY A 87 -2.99 -7.59 -16.62
N ASP A 88 -2.76 -6.69 -15.67
CA ASP A 88 -1.48 -6.57 -14.96
C ASP A 88 -1.35 -7.57 -13.79
N VAL A 89 -2.39 -8.39 -13.53
CA VAL A 89 -2.40 -9.42 -12.48
C VAL A 89 -2.53 -10.80 -13.11
N THR A 90 -1.45 -11.56 -13.10
CA THR A 90 -1.43 -12.95 -13.59
C THR A 90 -1.73 -13.90 -12.44
N VAL A 91 -2.74 -14.75 -12.60
CA VAL A 91 -3.20 -15.67 -11.54
C VAL A 91 -2.72 -17.09 -11.80
N PHE A 92 -2.06 -17.67 -10.79
CA PHE A 92 -1.65 -19.07 -10.73
C PHE A 92 -2.39 -19.79 -9.59
N PRO A 93 -2.28 -21.13 -9.48
CA PRO A 93 -2.90 -21.88 -8.38
C PRO A 93 -2.39 -21.44 -6.99
N SER A 94 -1.08 -21.23 -6.85
CA SER A 94 -0.41 -20.98 -5.57
C SER A 94 -0.01 -19.52 -5.35
N LEU A 95 -0.11 -18.65 -6.35
CA LEU A 95 0.30 -17.25 -6.26
C LEU A 95 -0.40 -16.37 -7.31
N ILE A 96 -0.28 -15.06 -7.13
CA ILE A 96 -0.54 -14.08 -8.18
C ILE A 96 0.71 -13.23 -8.41
N ILE A 97 0.99 -12.86 -9.66
CA ILE A 97 2.07 -11.94 -10.00
C ILE A 97 1.44 -10.60 -10.38
N VAL A 98 1.85 -9.53 -9.70
CA VAL A 98 1.36 -8.18 -9.95
C VAL A 98 2.46 -7.39 -10.67
N ALA A 99 2.14 -6.84 -11.84
CA ALA A 99 3.06 -6.09 -12.70
C ALA A 99 2.76 -4.59 -12.66
N PHE A 100 3.63 -3.81 -12.03
CA PHE A 100 3.56 -2.35 -12.07
C PHE A 100 4.35 -1.80 -13.26
N LYS A 101 3.62 -1.19 -14.20
CA LYS A 101 4.16 -0.50 -15.37
C LYS A 101 4.66 0.92 -15.05
N TRP A 102 4.14 1.51 -13.98
CA TRP A 102 4.47 2.87 -13.55
C TRP A 102 4.51 2.96 -12.03
N THR A 103 5.51 3.66 -11.51
CA THR A 103 5.62 4.06 -10.11
C THR A 103 6.33 5.41 -10.00
N LYS A 104 6.47 5.94 -8.78
CA LYS A 104 7.27 7.15 -8.54
C LYS A 104 8.74 6.99 -9.01
N THR A 105 9.25 5.77 -9.07
CA THR A 105 10.63 5.44 -9.45
C THR A 105 10.73 4.87 -10.87
N ILE A 106 9.60 4.56 -11.50
CA ILE A 106 9.47 4.06 -12.88
C ILE A 106 8.58 5.04 -13.67
N GLN A 107 8.91 6.34 -13.63
CA GLN A 107 8.11 7.36 -14.31
C GLN A 107 8.30 7.37 -15.83
N LEU A 108 9.45 6.88 -16.29
CA LEU A 108 9.84 6.81 -17.70
C LEU A 108 9.56 5.44 -18.33
N GLY A 109 8.94 4.49 -17.60
CA GLY A 109 8.62 3.16 -18.12
C GLY A 109 9.85 2.29 -18.43
N ASN A 110 11.01 2.59 -17.83
CA ASN A 110 12.28 1.91 -18.12
C ASN A 110 12.35 0.44 -17.65
N ARG A 111 11.39 -0.03 -16.86
CA ARG A 111 11.25 -1.43 -16.43
C ARG A 111 9.83 -1.71 -15.95
N ILE A 112 9.50 -2.99 -15.79
CA ILE A 112 8.26 -3.43 -15.13
C ILE A 112 8.63 -4.04 -13.77
N LEU A 113 8.04 -3.54 -12.69
CA LEU A 113 8.20 -4.10 -11.36
C LEU A 113 7.20 -5.24 -11.17
N ARG A 114 7.70 -6.47 -10.98
CA ARG A 114 6.87 -7.65 -10.69
C ARG A 114 7.01 -8.04 -9.23
N ILE A 115 5.87 -8.20 -8.55
CA ILE A 115 5.83 -8.64 -7.16
C ILE A 115 4.89 -9.84 -7.04
N PRO A 116 5.37 -10.99 -6.56
CA PRO A 116 4.51 -12.13 -6.27
C PRO A 116 3.76 -11.93 -4.95
N LEU A 117 2.50 -12.36 -4.92
CA LEU A 117 1.71 -12.53 -3.70
C LEU A 117 1.30 -14.00 -3.59
N LEU A 118 1.71 -14.65 -2.51
CA LEU A 118 1.46 -16.08 -2.29
C LEU A 118 0.02 -16.32 -1.82
N ALA A 119 -0.51 -17.49 -2.17
CA ALA A 119 -1.78 -17.98 -1.65
C ALA A 119 -1.61 -18.51 -0.23
N TYR A 120 -2.56 -18.18 0.62
CA TYR A 120 -2.71 -18.73 1.97
C TYR A 120 -4.15 -19.22 2.13
N PRO A 121 -4.55 -20.34 1.52
CA PRO A 121 -5.97 -20.64 1.28
C PRO A 121 -6.87 -20.62 2.52
N LEU A 122 -6.35 -21.05 3.67
CA LEU A 122 -7.06 -21.08 4.96
C LEU A 122 -7.07 -19.72 5.68
N SER A 123 -6.25 -18.77 5.24
CA SER A 123 -6.13 -17.46 5.88
C SER A 123 -7.15 -16.48 5.32
N LYS A 124 -7.83 -15.75 6.22
CA LYS A 124 -8.69 -14.61 5.85
C LYS A 124 -7.94 -13.50 5.11
N PHE A 125 -6.61 -13.46 5.22
CA PHE A 125 -5.73 -12.49 4.56
C PHE A 125 -5.18 -12.97 3.22
N CYS A 126 -5.68 -14.08 2.67
CA CYS A 126 -5.24 -14.62 1.38
C CYS A 126 -5.51 -13.63 0.23
N PRO A 127 -4.48 -13.04 -0.40
CA PRO A 127 -4.66 -12.10 -1.50
C PRO A 127 -5.22 -12.79 -2.74
N VAL A 128 -4.87 -14.05 -2.98
CA VAL A 128 -5.33 -14.84 -4.13
C VAL A 128 -6.84 -15.09 -4.03
N ASN A 129 -7.33 -15.53 -2.88
CA ASN A 129 -8.77 -15.76 -2.66
C ASN A 129 -9.55 -14.44 -2.74
N ALA A 130 -9.03 -13.36 -2.14
CA ALA A 130 -9.65 -12.04 -2.21
C ALA A 130 -9.75 -11.53 -3.65
N TYR A 131 -8.69 -11.69 -4.45
CA TYR A 131 -8.66 -11.28 -5.84
C TYR A 131 -9.64 -12.11 -6.69
N LYS A 132 -9.61 -13.45 -6.57
CA LYS A 132 -10.54 -14.34 -7.28
C LYS A 132 -11.99 -14.02 -6.94
N ARG A 133 -12.30 -13.82 -5.65
CA ARG A 133 -13.66 -13.44 -5.20
C ARG A 133 -14.09 -12.11 -5.79
N MET A 134 -13.25 -11.08 -5.73
CA MET A 134 -13.53 -9.78 -6.33
C MET A 134 -13.79 -9.90 -7.85
N CYS A 135 -12.98 -10.66 -8.60
CA CYS A 135 -13.17 -10.90 -10.03
C CYS A 135 -14.51 -11.60 -10.32
N SER A 136 -14.86 -12.62 -9.53
CA SER A 136 -16.14 -13.34 -9.71
C SER A 136 -17.37 -12.46 -9.52
N LEU A 137 -17.31 -11.53 -8.56
CA LEU A 137 -18.42 -10.61 -8.28
C LEU A 137 -18.43 -9.40 -9.22
N ASN A 138 -17.28 -9.05 -9.81
CA ASN A 138 -17.11 -7.92 -10.70
C ASN A 138 -16.37 -8.31 -11.99
N PRO A 139 -17.02 -9.03 -12.91
CA PRO A 139 -16.42 -9.37 -14.20
C PRO A 139 -16.07 -8.09 -14.98
N CYS A 140 -14.81 -7.91 -15.32
CA CYS A 140 -14.28 -6.76 -16.06
C CYS A 140 -13.24 -7.24 -17.08
N THR A 141 -12.92 -6.39 -18.05
CA THR A 141 -11.92 -6.65 -19.10
C THR A 141 -10.49 -6.46 -18.58
N SER A 142 -9.49 -6.90 -19.36
CA SER A 142 -8.06 -6.75 -19.03
C SER A 142 -7.65 -5.29 -18.82
N ASP A 143 -8.26 -4.37 -19.57
CA ASP A 143 -7.89 -2.95 -19.59
C ASP A 143 -8.61 -2.13 -18.50
N ASP A 144 -9.62 -2.72 -17.85
CA ASP A 144 -10.27 -2.10 -16.70
C ASP A 144 -9.34 -2.06 -15.49
N ALA A 145 -9.51 -1.04 -14.65
CA ALA A 145 -8.73 -0.91 -13.42
C ALA A 145 -8.91 -2.16 -12.53
N ALA A 146 -7.82 -2.61 -11.91
CA ALA A 146 -7.77 -3.83 -11.12
C ALA A 146 -8.80 -3.83 -9.97
N PHE A 147 -9.03 -2.67 -9.35
CA PHE A 147 -9.99 -2.50 -8.25
C PHE A 147 -11.22 -1.74 -8.72
N SER A 148 -11.99 -2.39 -9.59
CA SER A 148 -13.28 -1.90 -10.08
C SER A 148 -14.44 -2.68 -9.50
N TYR A 149 -15.60 -2.04 -9.41
CA TYR A 149 -16.87 -2.71 -9.10
C TYR A 149 -17.89 -2.47 -10.21
N LYS A 150 -18.82 -3.41 -10.41
CA LYS A 150 -19.89 -3.25 -11.39
C LYS A 150 -21.01 -2.35 -10.85
N LYS A 151 -21.41 -1.37 -11.65
CA LYS A 151 -22.61 -0.56 -11.41
C LYS A 151 -23.31 -0.30 -12.74
N LYS A 152 -24.58 -0.70 -12.84
CA LYS A 152 -25.41 -0.58 -14.07
C LYS A 152 -24.66 -1.13 -15.32
N GLY A 153 -24.07 -2.31 -15.19
CA GLY A 153 -23.33 -2.98 -16.27
C GLY A 153 -21.91 -2.47 -16.56
N LYS A 154 -21.52 -1.31 -16.03
CA LYS A 154 -20.19 -0.71 -16.25
C LYS A 154 -19.23 -1.04 -15.11
N CYS A 155 -17.95 -1.27 -15.43
CA CYS A 155 -16.88 -1.37 -14.46
C CYS A 155 -16.44 0.04 -14.04
N ILE A 156 -16.57 0.35 -12.75
CA ILE A 156 -16.21 1.65 -12.19
C ILE A 156 -15.02 1.46 -11.25
N PRO A 157 -13.88 2.15 -11.49
CA PRO A 157 -12.72 2.07 -10.60
C PRO A 157 -13.03 2.73 -9.25
N ILE A 158 -12.54 2.13 -8.16
CA ILE A 158 -12.44 2.82 -6.88
C ILE A 158 -11.48 4.00 -7.04
N THR A 159 -11.87 5.18 -6.56
CA THR A 159 -11.05 6.40 -6.63
C THR A 159 -10.28 6.65 -5.33
N TYR A 160 -9.33 7.59 -5.35
CA TYR A 160 -8.61 8.04 -4.14
C TYR A 160 -9.54 8.43 -3.00
N ASN A 161 -10.56 9.24 -3.30
CA ASN A 161 -11.49 9.76 -2.30
C ASN A 161 -12.30 8.60 -1.69
N GLN A 162 -12.79 7.70 -2.54
CA GLN A 162 -13.50 6.50 -2.11
C GLN A 162 -12.64 5.58 -1.23
N PHE A 163 -11.39 5.31 -1.64
CA PHE A 163 -10.45 4.54 -0.83
C PHE A 163 -10.24 5.18 0.54
N GLN A 164 -9.90 6.47 0.57
CA GLN A 164 -9.62 7.17 1.82
C GLN A 164 -10.86 7.26 2.73
N ASN A 165 -12.04 7.55 2.17
CA ASN A 165 -13.28 7.66 2.95
C ASN A 165 -13.72 6.31 3.51
N LYS A 166 -13.64 5.24 2.70
CA LYS A 166 -13.99 3.90 3.19
C LYS A 166 -13.05 3.44 4.29
N LEU A 167 -11.75 3.72 4.16
CA LEU A 167 -10.80 3.46 5.23
C LEU A 167 -11.18 4.23 6.51
N ARG A 168 -11.47 5.52 6.42
CA ARG A 168 -11.85 6.35 7.58
C ARG A 168 -13.12 5.84 8.24
N GLU A 169 -14.15 5.51 7.46
CA GLU A 169 -15.40 4.90 7.93
C GLU A 169 -15.13 3.63 8.75
N LEU A 170 -14.32 2.71 8.21
CA LEU A 170 -14.02 1.44 8.86
C LEU A 170 -13.14 1.61 10.11
N LEU A 171 -12.20 2.56 10.09
CA LEU A 171 -11.40 2.90 11.28
C LEU A 171 -12.25 3.45 12.41
N CYS A 172 -13.23 4.32 12.12
CA CYS A 172 -14.18 4.79 13.12
C CYS A 172 -14.99 3.62 13.72
N LYS A 173 -15.46 2.69 12.88
CA LYS A 173 -16.24 1.52 13.32
C LYS A 173 -15.48 0.62 14.30
N ILE A 174 -14.16 0.53 14.18
CA ILE A 174 -13.30 -0.23 15.10
C ILE A 174 -12.74 0.62 16.26
N GLY A 175 -13.28 1.82 16.48
CA GLY A 175 -12.90 2.70 17.60
C GLY A 175 -11.56 3.42 17.45
N LEU A 176 -10.96 3.46 16.25
CA LEU A 176 -9.70 4.16 16.00
C LEU A 176 -9.93 5.58 15.46
N ASN A 177 -9.04 6.51 15.82
CA ASN A 177 -9.06 7.86 15.28
C ASN A 177 -8.60 7.87 13.80
N PRO A 178 -9.50 8.12 12.82
CA PRO A 178 -9.16 8.04 11.40
C PRO A 178 -8.17 9.12 10.93
N ASN A 179 -8.00 10.21 11.69
CA ASN A 179 -7.07 11.30 11.37
C ASN A 179 -5.59 10.92 11.59
N LEU A 180 -5.34 9.79 12.25
CA LEU A 180 -4.01 9.21 12.40
C LEU A 180 -3.62 8.30 11.24
N PHE A 181 -4.55 8.00 10.32
CA PHE A 181 -4.34 7.04 9.25
C PHE A 181 -4.56 7.65 7.86
N SER A 182 -3.90 7.08 6.87
CA SER A 182 -4.09 7.42 5.46
C SER A 182 -3.77 6.23 4.58
N SER A 183 -3.93 6.36 3.27
CA SER A 183 -3.36 5.38 2.32
C SER A 183 -1.88 5.02 2.57
N HIS A 184 -1.05 5.92 3.14
CA HIS A 184 0.35 5.62 3.47
C HIS A 184 0.49 4.66 4.65
N SER A 185 -0.52 4.54 5.49
CA SER A 185 -0.57 3.61 6.62
C SER A 185 -0.42 2.16 6.18
N PHE A 186 -0.92 1.79 5.00
CA PHE A 186 -0.72 0.45 4.43
C PHE A 186 0.74 0.17 4.09
N ARG A 187 1.42 1.12 3.42
CA ARG A 187 2.87 0.96 3.13
C ARG A 187 3.69 0.82 4.40
N ARG A 188 3.37 1.59 5.44
CA ARG A 188 4.01 1.47 6.76
C ARG A 188 3.76 0.14 7.42
N GLY A 189 2.50 -0.26 7.43
CA GLY A 189 2.05 -1.54 7.97
C GLY A 189 2.77 -2.71 7.33
N GLY A 190 2.77 -2.77 6.01
CA GLY A 190 3.42 -3.86 5.28
C GLY A 190 4.94 -3.86 5.46
N ALA A 191 5.61 -2.69 5.45
CA ALA A 191 7.05 -2.63 5.65
C ALA A 191 7.45 -3.08 7.06
N THR A 192 6.66 -2.67 8.05
CA THR A 192 6.83 -3.13 9.44
C THR A 192 6.56 -4.63 9.56
N LEU A 193 5.50 -5.14 8.92
CA LEU A 193 5.17 -6.57 8.89
C LEU A 193 6.32 -7.40 8.30
N ALA A 194 6.84 -6.99 7.14
CA ALA A 194 7.95 -7.68 6.50
C ALA A 194 9.22 -7.64 7.37
N SER A 195 9.53 -6.50 7.98
CA SER A 195 10.67 -6.37 8.89
C SER A 195 10.54 -7.29 10.10
N LYS A 196 9.35 -7.40 10.70
CA LYS A 196 9.09 -8.29 11.84
C LYS A 196 9.13 -9.77 11.45
N ALA A 197 8.86 -10.09 10.19
CA ALA A 197 9.02 -11.43 9.64
C ALA A 197 10.48 -11.77 9.26
N GLY A 198 11.45 -10.92 9.60
CA GLY A 198 12.87 -11.15 9.30
C GLY A 198 13.26 -10.92 7.83
N VAL A 199 12.38 -10.31 7.02
CA VAL A 199 12.70 -10.00 5.62
C VAL A 199 13.82 -8.97 5.57
N SER A 200 14.84 -9.25 4.77
CA SER A 200 16.01 -8.37 4.68
C SER A 200 15.63 -6.95 4.24
N PRO A 201 16.33 -5.91 4.73
CA PRO A 201 16.01 -4.54 4.37
C PRO A 201 16.09 -4.27 2.85
N SER A 202 17.01 -4.92 2.14
CA SER A 202 17.14 -4.86 0.68
C SER A 202 15.90 -5.45 -0.03
N SER A 203 15.37 -6.57 0.46
CA SER A 203 14.16 -7.18 -0.09
C SER A 203 12.93 -6.32 0.13
N ILE A 204 12.78 -5.72 1.32
CA ILE A 204 11.71 -4.75 1.62
C ILE A 204 11.81 -3.54 0.67
N GLN A 205 13.04 -3.04 0.47
CA GLN A 205 13.31 -1.92 -0.43
C GLN A 205 12.87 -2.22 -1.88
N LEU A 206 13.21 -3.41 -2.38
CA LEU A 206 12.84 -3.89 -3.71
C LEU A 206 11.32 -4.05 -3.83
N MET A 207 10.68 -4.67 -2.84
CA MET A 207 9.24 -4.91 -2.84
C MET A 207 8.43 -3.62 -2.89
N GLY A 208 8.79 -2.61 -2.09
CA GLY A 208 8.06 -1.33 -2.10
C GLY A 208 8.53 -0.34 -3.17
N ASP A 209 9.51 -0.71 -3.99
CA ASP A 209 10.08 0.12 -5.06
C ASP A 209 10.60 1.47 -4.53
N TRP A 210 11.49 1.39 -3.55
CA TRP A 210 12.12 2.54 -2.90
C TRP A 210 13.52 2.79 -3.46
N LYS A 211 13.75 3.98 -4.02
CA LYS A 211 15.07 4.37 -4.55
C LYS A 211 16.12 4.64 -3.46
N SER A 212 15.69 4.96 -2.24
CA SER A 212 16.58 5.29 -1.12
C SER A 212 16.12 4.60 0.17
N ASN A 213 16.95 4.71 1.21
CA ASN A 213 16.68 4.25 2.57
C ASN A 213 15.48 4.95 3.25
N CYS A 214 14.67 5.72 2.51
CA CYS A 214 13.42 6.30 3.02
C CYS A 214 12.42 5.27 3.57
N TYR A 215 12.54 3.99 3.21
CA TYR A 215 11.71 2.93 3.78
C TYR A 215 11.97 2.69 5.27
N THR A 216 13.15 3.02 5.80
CA THR A 216 13.45 2.85 7.23
C THR A 216 12.51 3.67 8.11
N LYS A 217 12.05 4.84 7.64
CA LYS A 217 11.04 5.68 8.31
C LYS A 217 9.66 5.00 8.41
N TYR A 218 9.43 3.96 7.61
CA TYR A 218 8.18 3.21 7.61
C TYR A 218 8.18 2.01 8.55
N ILE A 219 9.34 1.55 9.01
CA ILE A 219 9.47 0.47 9.96
C ILE A 219 9.27 1.03 11.37
N VAL A 220 8.30 0.49 12.10
CA VAL A 220 8.04 0.83 13.50
C VAL A 220 8.62 -0.26 14.38
N SER A 221 9.68 0.06 15.12
CA SER A 221 10.24 -0.80 16.18
C SER A 221 9.49 -0.58 17.49
N SER A 222 8.91 -1.64 18.04
CA SER A 222 8.34 -1.65 19.39
C SER A 222 9.43 -1.77 20.46
N LEU A 223 9.08 -1.50 21.73
CA LEU A 223 10.00 -1.72 22.85
C LEU A 223 10.44 -3.18 22.93
N SER A 224 9.51 -4.12 22.73
CA SER A 224 9.79 -5.56 22.66
C SER A 224 10.82 -5.89 21.58
N ASP A 225 10.73 -5.27 20.39
CA ASP A 225 11.72 -5.49 19.34
C ASP A 225 13.13 -5.02 19.78
N LYS A 226 13.22 -3.96 20.60
CA LYS A 226 14.50 -3.47 21.14
C LYS A 226 15.04 -4.36 22.26
N ILE A 227 14.16 -4.92 23.08
CA ILE A 227 14.52 -5.87 24.14
C ILE A 227 15.12 -7.13 23.50
N ASN A 228 14.46 -7.70 22.48
CA ASN A 228 14.97 -8.87 21.77
C ASN A 228 16.37 -8.65 21.17
N VAL A 229 16.67 -7.43 20.70
CA VAL A 229 18.02 -7.08 20.21
C VAL A 229 19.04 -7.01 21.35
N ALA A 230 18.62 -6.50 22.52
CA ALA A 230 19.49 -6.45 23.69
C ALA A 230 19.79 -7.84 24.26
N GLU A 231 18.83 -8.77 24.19
CA GLU A 231 18.96 -10.17 24.65
C GLU A 231 19.79 -11.06 23.72
N GLN A 232 20.11 -10.61 22.50
CA GLN A 232 20.94 -11.34 21.54
C GLN A 232 22.46 -11.04 21.67
N ASN A 233 22.86 -10.28 22.70
CA ASN A 233 24.27 -10.07 23.10
C ASN A 233 24.59 -10.80 24.40
#